data_AF-A0A1I8NVB4-F1
#
_entry.id   AF-A0A1I8NVB4-F1
#
_cell.length_a   1.000
_cell.length_b   1.000
_cell.length_c   1.000
_cell.angle_alpha   90.00
_cell.angle_beta   90.00
_cell.angle_gamma   90.00
#
_symmetry.space_group_name_H-M   'P 1'
#
loop_
_entity.id
_entity.type
_entity.pdbx_description
1 polymer ?
#
loop_
_entity_poly.entity_id
_entity_poly.type
_entity_poly.pdbx_seq_one_letter_code
_entity_poly.pdbx_strand_id
1 'polypeptide(L)'
;MLNQVILCASVALLVLSQAHAGEFHTTEDGSQVYIETYHQFTWYAAQRECALRNMTLFTLDSLKKAKKLYRIHETDLQYSFAVLWSSGHGKRDGTYAWMTTGQKFEFNRWQTGKPSEKGETQCVHVYGIEHMWRNEDCNKQRGFACEKTPVIWEQMKEINQLNSSIANQTKEIESFSNITQLLQNKNKEIEALTKLYESNRKKLTDFTCNEVSYEVKADRVRNTEELIHSLQNSNRDQMRLLKAMEVEIDKLKKDQDVELQRKEIVAAKTFVQQALGKQN
;
A
#
# COMPACT_ATOMS: atom_id res chain seq x y z
N MET A 1 -21.01 -52.39 -1.95
CA MET A 1 -21.78 -51.18 -1.60
C MET A 1 -21.58 -50.80 -0.14
N LEU A 2 -22.01 -51.62 0.85
CA LEU A 2 -21.92 -51.26 2.28
C LEU A 2 -20.47 -51.04 2.79
N ASN A 3 -19.52 -51.90 2.42
CA ASN A 3 -18.10 -51.74 2.81
C ASN A 3 -17.43 -50.49 2.21
N GLN A 4 -17.81 -50.06 1.01
CA GLN A 4 -17.25 -48.84 0.40
C GLN A 4 -17.81 -47.58 1.06
N VAL A 5 -19.10 -47.60 1.46
CA VAL A 5 -19.72 -46.48 2.20
C VAL A 5 -19.12 -46.36 3.60
N ILE A 6 -18.86 -47.49 4.29
CA ILE A 6 -18.22 -47.49 5.62
C ILE A 6 -16.76 -47.04 5.53
N LEU A 7 -16.02 -47.45 4.49
CA LEU A 7 -14.64 -47.00 4.27
C LEU A 7 -14.59 -45.49 3.96
N CYS A 8 -15.48 -44.98 3.11
CA CYS A 8 -15.56 -43.54 2.82
C CYS A 8 -16.00 -42.72 4.04
N ALA A 9 -16.95 -43.20 4.84
CA ALA A 9 -17.39 -42.53 6.06
C ALA A 9 -16.31 -42.52 7.14
N SER A 10 -15.55 -43.61 7.29
CA SER A 10 -14.43 -43.68 8.26
C SER A 10 -13.23 -42.85 7.82
N VAL A 11 -12.90 -42.81 6.53
CA VAL A 11 -11.89 -41.90 5.98
C VAL A 11 -12.34 -40.45 6.12
N ALA A 12 -13.60 -40.12 5.84
CA ALA A 12 -14.14 -38.78 6.05
C ALA A 12 -14.10 -38.37 7.54
N LEU A 13 -14.45 -39.26 8.47
CA LEU A 13 -14.34 -39.00 9.91
C LEU A 13 -12.88 -38.86 10.38
N LEU A 14 -11.94 -39.60 9.79
CA LEU A 14 -10.49 -39.45 10.05
C LEU A 14 -9.92 -38.16 9.45
N VAL A 15 -10.41 -37.70 8.30
CA VAL A 15 -10.04 -36.42 7.69
C VAL A 15 -10.63 -35.25 8.47
N LEU A 16 -11.88 -35.37 8.94
CA LEU A 16 -12.54 -34.37 9.78
C LEU A 16 -11.92 -34.27 11.19
N SER A 17 -11.38 -35.37 11.73
CA SER A 17 -10.71 -35.36 13.04
C SER A 17 -9.28 -34.81 13.00
N GLN A 18 -8.66 -34.69 11.81
CA GLN A 18 -7.28 -34.21 11.64
C GLN A 18 -7.14 -32.75 11.16
N ALA A 19 -8.18 -31.92 11.17
CA ALA A 19 -8.09 -30.56 10.60
C ALA A 19 -8.63 -29.42 11.48
N HIS A 20 -8.54 -29.51 12.81
CA HIS A 20 -8.74 -28.33 13.67
C HIS A 20 -7.43 -27.53 13.76
N ALA A 21 -7.06 -26.88 12.66
CA ALA A 21 -6.00 -25.86 12.66
C ALA A 21 -6.54 -24.56 13.26
N GLY A 22 -5.64 -23.69 13.72
CA GLY A 22 -5.99 -22.34 14.12
C GLY A 22 -6.72 -21.55 13.02
N GLU A 23 -7.45 -20.53 13.44
CA GLU A 23 -8.38 -19.79 12.60
C GLU A 23 -7.91 -18.34 12.38
N PHE A 24 -8.29 -17.77 11.23
CA PHE A 24 -8.09 -16.36 10.94
C PHE A 24 -9.30 -15.54 11.39
N HIS A 25 -9.03 -14.48 12.13
CA HIS A 25 -10.01 -13.51 12.61
C HIS A 25 -9.73 -12.14 11.99
N THR A 26 -10.80 -11.45 11.61
CA THR A 26 -10.73 -10.09 11.08
C THR A 26 -11.09 -9.10 12.17
N THR A 27 -10.20 -8.16 12.48
CA THR A 27 -10.46 -7.11 13.47
C THR A 27 -11.32 -5.99 12.88
N GLU A 28 -11.86 -5.12 13.75
CA GLU A 28 -12.71 -3.98 13.33
C GLU A 28 -12.03 -3.04 12.32
N ASP A 29 -10.69 -2.92 12.35
CA ASP A 29 -9.93 -2.11 11.40
C ASP A 29 -9.42 -2.90 10.17
N GLY A 30 -9.96 -4.10 9.94
CA GLY A 30 -9.66 -4.96 8.80
C GLY A 30 -8.34 -5.73 8.91
N SER A 31 -7.60 -5.60 10.01
CA SER A 31 -6.37 -6.37 10.22
C SER A 31 -6.69 -7.86 10.46
N GLN A 32 -5.79 -8.73 10.00
CA GLN A 32 -5.94 -10.19 10.11
C GLN A 32 -5.10 -10.70 11.27
N VAL A 33 -5.72 -11.51 12.13
CA VAL A 33 -5.10 -12.16 13.29
C VAL A 33 -5.31 -13.66 13.16
N TYR A 34 -4.25 -14.45 13.26
CA TYR A 34 -4.36 -15.91 13.28
C TYR A 34 -4.28 -16.37 14.73
N ILE A 35 -5.19 -17.24 15.17
CA ILE A 35 -5.20 -17.76 16.54
C ILE A 35 -5.24 -19.29 16.51
N GLU A 36 -4.29 -19.90 17.21
CA GLU A 36 -4.21 -21.35 17.42
C GLU A 36 -4.43 -21.64 18.90
N THR A 37 -5.55 -22.26 19.22
CA THR A 37 -5.96 -22.63 20.59
C THR A 37 -6.04 -24.14 20.79
N TYR A 38 -6.09 -24.93 19.71
CA TYR A 38 -6.30 -26.38 19.75
C TYR A 38 -4.97 -27.10 19.97
N HIS A 39 -3.95 -26.74 19.20
CA HIS A 39 -2.62 -27.32 19.30
C HIS A 39 -1.71 -26.45 20.17
N GLN A 40 -0.86 -27.09 20.97
CA GLN A 40 0.02 -26.39 21.90
C GLN A 40 1.47 -26.40 21.40
N PHE A 41 2.11 -25.24 21.49
CA PHE A 41 3.45 -24.99 20.96
C PHE A 41 4.34 -24.33 22.01
N THR A 42 5.64 -24.62 21.96
CA THR A 42 6.63 -23.79 22.64
C THR A 42 6.61 -22.38 22.04
N TRP A 43 7.11 -21.39 22.79
CA TRP A 43 7.16 -20.01 22.29
C TRP A 43 7.96 -19.92 20.98
N TYR A 44 9.09 -20.64 20.89
CA TYR A 44 9.90 -20.72 19.69
C TYR A 44 9.19 -21.38 18.51
N ALA A 45 8.43 -22.46 18.78
CA ALA A 45 7.65 -23.12 17.74
C ALA A 45 6.50 -22.22 17.25
N ALA A 46 5.80 -21.53 18.16
CA ALA A 46 4.77 -20.57 17.82
C ALA A 46 5.32 -19.41 16.96
N GLN A 47 6.52 -18.91 17.27
CA GLN A 47 7.19 -17.91 16.45
C GLN A 47 7.46 -18.42 15.02
N ARG A 48 7.92 -19.67 14.89
CA ARG A 48 8.11 -20.33 13.59
C ARG A 48 6.78 -20.49 12.86
N GLU A 49 5.71 -20.89 13.53
CA GLU A 49 4.38 -21.05 12.92
C GLU A 49 3.83 -19.73 12.37
N CYS A 50 4.01 -18.62 13.09
CA CYS A 50 3.68 -17.30 12.57
C CYS A 50 4.55 -16.95 11.36
N ALA A 51 5.86 -17.21 11.42
CA ALA A 51 6.78 -16.90 10.32
C ALA A 51 6.45 -17.67 9.04
N LEU A 52 6.07 -18.95 9.14
CA LEU A 52 5.60 -19.76 8.01
C LEU A 52 4.36 -19.17 7.31
N ARG A 53 3.62 -18.31 7.99
CA ARG A 53 2.43 -17.60 7.48
C ARG A 53 2.74 -16.16 7.06
N ASN A 54 4.02 -15.77 6.98
CA ASN A 54 4.46 -14.38 6.77
C ASN A 54 3.91 -13.41 7.85
N MET A 55 3.80 -13.90 9.07
CA MET A 55 3.29 -13.18 10.24
C MET A 55 4.33 -13.23 11.36
N THR A 56 4.04 -12.51 12.44
CA THR A 56 4.83 -12.51 13.68
C THR A 56 3.91 -12.79 14.85
N LEU A 57 4.47 -13.27 15.97
CA LEU A 57 3.70 -13.36 17.21
C LEU A 57 3.07 -11.99 17.55
N PHE A 58 1.86 -12.04 18.10
CA PHE A 58 1.06 -10.86 18.36
C PHE A 58 1.71 -9.97 19.42
N THR A 59 1.78 -8.67 19.13
CA THR A 59 2.39 -7.65 20.00
C THR A 59 1.32 -6.85 20.72
N LEU A 60 1.47 -6.71 22.04
CA LEU A 60 0.51 -6.03 22.91
C LEU A 60 1.09 -4.71 23.46
N ASP A 61 1.71 -3.93 22.57
CA ASP A 61 2.42 -2.67 22.88
C ASP A 61 1.50 -1.50 23.25
N SER A 62 0.19 -1.63 23.03
CA SER A 62 -0.78 -0.57 23.26
C SER A 62 -2.14 -1.15 23.64
N LEU A 63 -2.91 -0.37 24.41
CA LEU A 63 -4.28 -0.74 24.76
C LEU A 63 -5.16 -0.97 23.52
N LYS A 64 -4.93 -0.19 22.45
CA LYS A 64 -5.65 -0.33 21.18
C LYS A 64 -5.39 -1.71 20.54
N LYS A 65 -4.13 -2.15 20.43
CA LYS A 65 -3.81 -3.47 19.87
C LYS A 65 -4.29 -4.59 20.78
N ALA A 66 -4.11 -4.46 22.09
CA ALA A 66 -4.55 -5.46 23.05
C ALA A 66 -6.06 -5.72 22.97
N LYS A 67 -6.88 -4.66 22.89
CA LYS A 67 -8.34 -4.75 22.72
C LYS A 67 -8.76 -5.54 21.48
N LYS A 68 -7.97 -5.55 20.40
CA LYS A 68 -8.28 -6.33 19.18
C LYS A 68 -8.26 -7.83 19.48
N LEU A 69 -7.20 -8.29 20.14
CA LEU A 69 -7.06 -9.70 20.54
C LEU A 69 -8.12 -10.08 21.58
N TYR A 70 -8.40 -9.19 22.52
CA TYR A 70 -9.38 -9.43 23.60
C TYR A 70 -10.80 -9.57 23.06
N ARG A 71 -11.21 -8.70 22.13
CA ARG A 71 -12.52 -8.81 21.47
C ARG A 71 -12.69 -10.15 20.76
N ILE A 72 -11.70 -10.58 19.97
CA ILE A 72 -11.74 -11.89 19.31
C ILE A 72 -11.88 -13.01 20.34
N HIS A 73 -11.16 -12.89 21.46
CA HIS A 73 -11.21 -13.86 22.54
C HIS A 73 -12.58 -13.93 23.24
N GLU A 74 -13.27 -12.79 23.40
CA GLU A 74 -14.59 -12.69 23.99
C GLU A 74 -15.70 -13.17 23.03
N THR A 75 -15.65 -12.76 21.76
CA THR A 75 -16.74 -12.97 20.79
C THR A 75 -16.65 -14.30 20.07
N ASP A 76 -15.46 -14.67 19.62
CA ASP A 76 -15.27 -15.77 18.66
C ASP A 76 -14.80 -17.04 19.40
N LEU A 77 -14.02 -16.88 20.48
CA LEU A 77 -13.45 -18.00 21.24
C LEU A 77 -14.31 -18.42 22.45
N GLN A 78 -15.54 -17.90 22.60
CA GLN A 78 -16.53 -18.29 23.62
C GLN A 78 -15.97 -18.42 25.06
N TYR A 79 -15.60 -17.30 25.69
CA TYR A 79 -15.11 -17.27 27.09
C TYR A 79 -13.97 -18.27 27.38
N SER A 80 -13.09 -18.53 26.40
CA SER A 80 -12.01 -19.48 26.63
C SER A 80 -11.07 -19.00 27.75
N PHE A 81 -10.52 -19.93 28.53
CA PHE A 81 -9.35 -19.65 29.37
C PHE A 81 -8.06 -19.73 28.55
N ALA A 82 -8.12 -19.48 27.23
CA ALA A 82 -7.01 -19.78 26.34
C ALA A 82 -5.78 -18.96 26.71
N VAL A 83 -4.68 -19.69 26.87
CA VAL A 83 -3.39 -19.12 27.19
C VAL A 83 -2.63 -18.99 25.89
N LEU A 84 -2.39 -17.76 25.46
CA LEU A 84 -1.86 -17.45 24.14
C LEU A 84 -0.48 -16.80 24.27
N TRP A 85 0.53 -17.43 23.66
CA TRP A 85 1.83 -16.80 23.48
C TRP A 85 1.70 -15.48 22.71
N SER A 86 2.47 -14.49 23.16
CA SER A 86 2.65 -13.18 22.53
C SER A 86 4.11 -13.00 22.10
N SER A 87 4.44 -11.92 21.39
CA SER A 87 5.83 -11.62 21.00
C SER A 87 6.72 -11.14 22.15
N GLY A 88 6.18 -11.05 23.37
CA GLY A 88 6.89 -10.53 24.52
C GLY A 88 7.98 -11.48 25.01
N HIS A 89 9.17 -10.94 25.26
CA HIS A 89 10.32 -11.69 25.73
C HIS A 89 11.16 -10.87 26.74
N GLY A 90 11.60 -11.53 27.80
CA GLY A 90 12.50 -10.97 28.82
C GLY A 90 13.95 -10.92 28.34
N LYS A 91 14.64 -9.83 28.65
CA LYS A 91 16.07 -9.63 28.36
C LYS A 91 16.92 -10.03 29.56
N ARG A 92 18.23 -10.22 29.33
CA ARG A 92 19.20 -10.55 30.39
C ARG A 92 19.32 -9.45 31.47
N ASP A 93 18.99 -8.21 31.13
CA ASP A 93 18.99 -7.07 32.05
C ASP A 93 17.72 -7.00 32.94
N GLY A 94 16.80 -7.96 32.81
CA GLY A 94 15.55 -8.00 33.55
C GLY A 94 14.41 -7.17 32.95
N THR A 95 14.65 -6.48 31.83
CA THR A 95 13.59 -5.74 31.11
C THR A 95 12.86 -6.63 30.13
N TYR A 96 11.66 -6.21 29.69
CA TYR A 96 10.88 -6.92 28.66
C TYR A 96 10.76 -6.08 27.40
N ALA A 97 10.78 -6.75 26.26
CA ALA A 97 10.56 -6.13 24.96
C ALA A 97 9.75 -7.04 24.04
N TRP A 98 9.10 -6.42 23.07
CA TRP A 98 8.40 -7.12 22.01
C TRP A 98 9.40 -7.54 20.94
N MET A 99 9.59 -8.84 20.73
CA MET A 99 10.56 -9.34 19.75
C MET A 99 10.22 -8.91 18.31
N THR A 100 8.95 -8.69 18.03
CA THR A 100 8.46 -8.24 16.73
C THR A 100 8.87 -6.80 16.40
N THR A 101 8.85 -5.89 17.38
CA THR A 101 9.09 -4.44 17.14
C THR A 101 10.40 -3.94 17.77
N GLY A 102 11.01 -4.71 18.67
CA GLY A 102 12.15 -4.31 19.49
C GLY A 102 11.82 -3.34 20.62
N GLN A 103 10.59 -2.83 20.68
CA GLN A 103 10.16 -1.84 21.66
C GLN A 103 10.09 -2.44 23.07
N LYS A 104 10.50 -1.65 24.05
CA LYS A 104 10.35 -2.01 25.47
C LYS A 104 8.88 -2.01 25.86
N PHE A 105 8.55 -2.72 26.93
CA PHE A 105 7.20 -2.67 27.50
C PHE A 105 6.97 -1.29 28.15
N GLU A 106 6.26 -0.41 27.46
CA GLU A 106 5.83 0.90 27.99
C GLU A 106 4.40 0.82 28.57
N PHE A 107 3.57 -0.02 27.97
CA PHE A 107 2.26 -0.38 28.47
C PHE A 107 2.35 -1.61 29.38
N ASN A 108 1.61 -1.61 30.49
CA ASN A 108 1.66 -2.68 31.49
C ASN A 108 0.28 -3.31 31.73
N ARG A 109 0.19 -4.63 31.52
CA ARG A 109 -0.94 -5.48 31.93
C ARG A 109 -0.47 -6.74 32.65
N TRP A 110 0.70 -6.71 33.28
CA TRP A 110 1.17 -7.81 34.12
C TRP A 110 0.12 -8.17 35.16
N GLN A 111 -0.08 -9.46 35.39
CA GLN A 111 -0.81 -9.93 36.55
C GLN A 111 -0.12 -9.43 37.83
N THR A 112 -0.89 -9.11 38.86
CA THR A 112 -0.35 -8.77 40.18
C THR A 112 0.71 -9.79 40.63
N GLY A 113 1.89 -9.29 41.02
CA GLY A 113 3.03 -10.14 41.40
C GLY A 113 3.85 -10.70 40.23
N LYS A 114 3.60 -10.24 39.00
CA LYS A 114 4.39 -10.55 37.80
C LYS A 114 5.09 -9.29 37.27
N PRO A 115 6.21 -9.43 36.53
CA PRO A 115 6.91 -10.69 36.22
C PRO A 115 7.54 -11.35 37.46
N SER A 116 7.56 -12.68 37.52
CA SER A 116 8.28 -13.41 38.59
C SER A 116 9.79 -13.30 38.41
N GLU A 117 10.55 -13.29 39.51
CA GLU A 117 12.00 -13.10 39.48
C GLU A 117 12.79 -14.25 38.81
N LYS A 118 13.82 -13.81 38.08
CA LYS A 118 14.92 -14.43 37.31
C LYS A 118 15.02 -15.96 37.12
N GLY A 119 15.31 -16.31 35.86
CA GLY A 119 16.11 -17.48 35.47
C GLY A 119 15.71 -18.03 34.10
N GLU A 120 14.46 -18.46 33.99
CA GLU A 120 13.98 -19.27 32.85
C GLU A 120 12.60 -18.82 32.33
N THR A 121 11.92 -17.88 33.01
CA THR A 121 10.57 -17.42 32.65
C THR A 121 10.64 -16.11 31.84
N GLN A 122 11.08 -16.19 30.59
CA GLN A 122 11.27 -15.01 29.72
C GLN A 122 10.11 -14.77 28.76
N CYS A 123 9.36 -15.79 28.39
CA CYS A 123 8.35 -15.68 27.35
C CYS A 123 7.01 -15.22 27.94
N VAL A 124 6.33 -14.33 27.23
CA VAL A 124 5.11 -13.68 27.72
C VAL A 124 3.89 -14.23 27.01
N HIS A 125 2.90 -14.62 27.80
CA HIS A 125 1.59 -15.02 27.31
C HIS A 125 0.48 -14.20 27.95
N VAL A 126 -0.64 -14.12 27.24
CA VAL A 126 -1.91 -13.62 27.77
C VAL A 126 -2.60 -14.74 28.54
N TYR A 127 -3.25 -14.39 29.64
CA TYR A 127 -3.94 -15.35 30.50
C TYR A 127 -5.23 -14.79 31.09
N GLY A 128 -6.24 -15.67 31.16
CA GLY A 128 -7.48 -15.44 31.88
C GLY A 128 -8.42 -14.45 31.18
N ILE A 129 -9.60 -14.30 31.76
CA ILE A 129 -10.68 -13.46 31.24
C ILE A 129 -10.28 -11.98 31.24
N GLU A 130 -9.46 -11.55 32.21
CA GLU A 130 -8.95 -10.17 32.28
C GLU A 130 -7.77 -9.91 31.32
N HIS A 131 -7.34 -10.95 30.59
CA HIS A 131 -6.27 -10.90 29.61
C HIS A 131 -4.95 -10.32 30.13
N MET A 132 -4.64 -10.61 31.40
CA MET A 132 -3.41 -10.20 32.04
C MET A 132 -2.22 -10.98 31.50
N TRP A 133 -1.04 -10.38 31.59
CA TRP A 133 0.19 -10.99 31.11
C TRP A 133 0.89 -11.75 32.21
N ARG A 134 1.48 -12.88 31.84
CA ARG A 134 2.39 -13.65 32.70
C ARG A 134 3.64 -14.02 31.92
N ASN A 135 4.75 -14.05 32.64
CA ASN A 135 6.00 -14.60 32.14
C ASN A 135 6.10 -16.07 32.54
N GLU A 136 6.55 -16.91 31.62
CA GLU A 136 6.65 -18.35 31.78
C GLU A 136 7.83 -18.90 30.96
N ASP A 137 8.26 -20.11 31.29
CA ASP A 137 9.30 -20.84 30.54
C ASP A 137 8.87 -21.01 29.08
N CYS A 138 9.73 -20.57 28.17
CA CYS A 138 9.52 -20.58 26.73
C CYS A 138 9.28 -21.98 26.15
N ASN A 139 9.69 -23.03 26.87
CA ASN A 139 9.45 -24.43 26.49
C ASN A 139 8.08 -24.95 26.89
N LYS A 140 7.28 -24.17 27.65
CA LYS A 140 5.90 -24.56 27.94
C LYS A 140 5.06 -24.51 26.67
N GLN A 141 4.12 -25.44 26.59
CA GLN A 141 3.24 -25.57 25.45
C GLN A 141 1.97 -24.75 25.67
N ARG A 142 1.69 -23.80 24.77
CA ARG A 142 0.50 -22.94 24.80
C ARG A 142 -0.05 -22.74 23.40
N GLY A 143 -1.28 -22.24 23.31
CA GLY A 143 -1.76 -21.65 22.06
C GLY A 143 -0.98 -20.37 21.73
N PHE A 144 -1.25 -19.78 20.58
CA PHE A 144 -0.58 -18.53 20.17
C PHE A 144 -1.48 -17.68 19.28
N ALA A 145 -1.15 -16.38 19.22
CA ALA A 145 -1.74 -15.47 18.27
C ALA A 145 -0.66 -14.87 17.38
N CYS A 146 -0.94 -14.75 16.08
CA CYS A 146 -0.09 -14.05 15.11
C CYS A 146 -0.78 -12.78 14.62
N GLU A 147 0.00 -11.74 14.34
CA GLU A 147 -0.39 -10.59 13.54
C GLU A 147 0.51 -10.52 12.30
N LYS A 148 0.06 -9.93 11.18
CA LYS A 148 1.05 -9.66 10.13
C LYS A 148 2.08 -8.67 10.65
N THR A 149 3.29 -8.79 10.14
CA THR A 149 4.45 -8.02 10.57
C THR A 149 4.12 -6.53 10.64
N PRO A 150 4.16 -5.89 11.83
CA PRO A 150 3.77 -4.49 12.02
C PRO A 150 4.51 -3.52 11.09
N VAL A 151 5.80 -3.76 10.82
CA VAL A 151 6.59 -2.97 9.86
C VAL A 151 6.00 -3.02 8.45
N ILE A 152 5.60 -4.22 8.00
CA ILE A 152 5.00 -4.41 6.68
C ILE A 152 3.62 -3.76 6.65
N TRP A 153 2.82 -3.89 7.72
CA TRP A 153 1.49 -3.29 7.79
C TRP A 153 1.49 -1.76 7.71
N GLU A 154 2.37 -1.09 8.47
CA GLU A 154 2.46 0.37 8.42
C GLU A 154 2.94 0.86 7.05
N GLN A 155 3.93 0.18 6.46
CA GLN A 155 4.36 0.45 5.08
C GLN A 155 3.23 0.23 4.07
N MET A 156 2.43 -0.83 4.22
CA MET A 156 1.28 -1.11 3.35
C MET A 156 0.21 -0.01 3.45
N LYS A 157 0.01 0.57 4.64
CA LYS A 157 -0.94 1.68 4.83
C LYS A 157 -0.49 2.93 4.08
N GLU A 158 0.79 3.27 4.18
CA GLU A 158 1.40 4.38 3.43
C GLU A 158 1.30 4.14 1.91
N ILE A 159 1.61 2.92 1.45
CA ILE A 159 1.48 2.54 0.03
C ILE A 159 0.03 2.65 -0.45
N ASN A 160 -0.94 2.20 0.34
CA ASN A 160 -2.35 2.28 -0.04
C ASN A 160 -2.84 3.73 -0.14
N GLN A 161 -2.41 4.59 0.80
CA GLN A 161 -2.69 6.02 0.73
C GLN A 161 -2.04 6.65 -0.51
N LEU A 162 -0.78 6.31 -0.80
CA LEU A 162 -0.08 6.79 -1.98
C LEU A 162 -0.78 6.34 -3.28
N ASN A 163 -1.18 5.06 -3.37
CA ASN A 163 -1.91 4.54 -4.53
C ASN A 163 -3.24 5.27 -4.76
N SER A 164 -3.98 5.61 -3.68
CA SER A 164 -5.20 6.40 -3.81
C SER A 164 -4.93 7.82 -4.31
N SER A 165 -3.83 8.43 -3.89
CA SER A 165 -3.39 9.74 -4.36
C SER A 165 -2.98 9.70 -5.84
N ILE A 166 -2.21 8.68 -6.24
CA ILE A 166 -1.81 8.43 -7.63
C ILE A 166 -3.03 8.22 -8.51
N ALA A 167 -4.03 7.44 -8.06
CA ALA A 167 -5.24 7.19 -8.83
C ALA A 167 -6.05 8.48 -9.08
N ASN A 168 -6.12 9.38 -8.10
CA ASN A 168 -6.77 10.68 -8.28
C ASN A 168 -5.99 11.58 -9.25
N GLN A 169 -4.67 11.65 -9.10
CA GLN A 169 -3.81 12.41 -10.04
C GLN A 169 -3.88 11.86 -11.47
N THR A 170 -3.99 10.54 -11.62
CA THR A 170 -4.14 9.91 -12.95
C THR A 170 -5.44 10.36 -13.63
N LYS A 171 -6.55 10.45 -12.90
CA LYS A 171 -7.82 10.97 -13.43
C LYS A 171 -7.71 12.44 -13.85
N GLU A 172 -6.97 13.25 -13.10
CA GLU A 172 -6.73 14.65 -13.47
C GLU A 172 -5.91 14.73 -14.78
N ILE A 173 -4.87 13.92 -14.92
CA ILE A 173 -4.06 13.84 -16.15
C ILE A 173 -4.89 13.37 -17.36
N GLU A 174 -5.79 12.40 -17.18
CA GLU A 174 -6.70 11.94 -18.24
C GLU A 174 -7.61 13.07 -18.74
N SER A 175 -8.04 13.98 -17.86
CA SER A 175 -8.84 15.15 -18.26
C SER A 175 -8.06 16.11 -19.18
N PHE A 176 -6.74 16.27 -18.95
CA PHE A 176 -5.87 17.08 -19.80
C PHE A 176 -5.62 16.47 -21.18
N SER A 177 -5.64 15.13 -21.30
CA SER A 177 -5.55 14.44 -22.60
C SER A 177 -6.67 14.85 -23.56
N ASN A 178 -7.91 14.95 -23.08
CA ASN A 178 -9.06 15.36 -23.89
C ASN A 178 -8.93 16.79 -24.41
N ILE A 179 -8.37 17.70 -23.60
CA ILE A 179 -8.11 19.10 -23.99
C ILE A 179 -7.05 19.14 -25.10
N THR A 180 -6.01 18.33 -25.00
CA THR A 180 -4.96 18.25 -26.03
C THR A 180 -5.53 17.83 -27.38
N GLN A 181 -6.42 16.83 -27.40
CA GLN A 181 -7.09 16.38 -28.62
C GLN A 181 -8.00 17.46 -29.23
N LEU A 182 -8.72 18.22 -28.39
CA LEU A 182 -9.54 19.34 -28.83
C LEU A 182 -8.70 20.46 -29.46
N LEU A 183 -7.57 20.81 -28.82
CA LEU A 183 -6.64 21.82 -29.34
C LEU A 183 -6.05 21.40 -30.69
N GLN A 184 -5.67 20.13 -30.84
CA GLN A 184 -5.19 19.60 -32.13
C GLN A 184 -6.26 19.71 -33.23
N ASN A 185 -7.52 19.40 -32.92
CA ASN A 185 -8.62 19.52 -33.89
C ASN A 185 -8.88 20.98 -34.28
N LYS A 186 -8.85 21.90 -33.31
CA LYS A 186 -8.99 23.33 -33.59
C LYS A 186 -7.82 23.90 -34.38
N ASN A 187 -6.62 23.40 -34.17
CA ASN A 187 -5.46 23.80 -34.98
C ASN A 187 -5.64 23.41 -36.46
N LYS A 188 -6.19 22.22 -36.74
CA LYS A 188 -6.52 21.79 -38.11
C LYS A 188 -7.58 22.68 -38.78
N GLU A 189 -8.61 23.10 -38.03
CA GLU A 189 -9.61 24.05 -38.53
C GLU A 189 -8.98 25.41 -38.90
N ILE A 190 -8.08 25.92 -38.05
CA ILE A 190 -7.35 27.17 -38.28
C ILE A 190 -6.46 27.05 -39.52
N GLU A 191 -5.75 25.94 -39.72
CA GLU A 191 -4.93 25.71 -40.91
C GLU A 191 -5.78 25.73 -42.20
N ALA A 192 -6.97 25.12 -42.18
CA ALA A 192 -7.89 25.13 -43.31
C ALA A 192 -8.41 26.55 -43.62
N LEU A 193 -8.80 27.30 -42.60
CA LEU A 193 -9.23 28.69 -42.74
C LEU A 193 -8.10 29.58 -43.25
N THR A 194 -6.88 29.37 -42.78
CA THR A 194 -5.69 30.10 -43.25
C THR A 194 -5.46 29.89 -44.74
N LYS A 195 -5.52 28.63 -45.21
CA LYS A 195 -5.40 28.30 -46.64
C LYS A 195 -6.50 28.94 -47.48
N LEU A 196 -7.73 28.93 -46.99
CA LEU A 196 -8.87 29.56 -47.66
C LEU A 196 -8.68 31.08 -47.78
N TYR A 197 -8.26 31.72 -46.68
CA TYR A 197 -7.96 33.15 -46.65
C TYR A 197 -6.84 33.50 -47.64
N GLU A 198 -5.72 32.77 -47.65
CA GLU A 198 -4.64 33.01 -48.61
C GLU A 198 -5.07 32.84 -50.07
N SER A 199 -5.85 31.79 -50.37
CA SER A 199 -6.44 31.58 -51.69
C SER A 199 -7.33 32.76 -52.10
N ASN A 200 -8.19 33.23 -51.21
CA ASN A 200 -9.07 34.37 -51.48
C ASN A 200 -8.29 35.67 -51.64
N ARG A 201 -7.27 35.90 -50.83
CA ARG A 201 -6.36 37.05 -50.96
C ARG A 201 -5.69 37.07 -52.33
N LYS A 202 -5.18 35.92 -52.79
CA LYS A 202 -4.54 35.80 -54.11
C LYS A 202 -5.52 36.12 -55.26
N LYS A 203 -6.76 35.62 -55.18
CA LYS A 203 -7.82 35.96 -56.15
C LYS A 203 -8.15 37.45 -56.15
N LEU A 204 -8.05 38.11 -55.00
CA LEU A 204 -8.30 39.55 -54.86
C LEU A 204 -7.14 40.38 -55.46
N THR A 205 -5.90 39.93 -55.30
CA THR A 205 -4.71 40.62 -55.86
C THR A 205 -4.55 40.41 -57.36
N ASP A 206 -5.04 39.29 -57.91
CA ASP A 206 -5.06 39.05 -59.37
C ASP A 206 -6.15 39.87 -60.09
N PHE A 207 -7.07 40.47 -59.34
CA PHE A 207 -8.11 41.36 -59.85
C PHE A 207 -7.54 42.80 -59.91
N THR A 208 -6.87 43.16 -61.00
CA THR A 208 -6.46 44.56 -61.25
C THR A 208 -7.69 45.50 -61.24
N CYS A 209 -7.57 46.60 -60.49
CA CYS A 209 -8.56 47.67 -60.34
C CYS A 209 -9.12 48.17 -61.69
N ASN A 210 -10.44 48.05 -61.87
CA ASN A 210 -11.23 49.14 -62.44
C ASN A 210 -11.82 49.92 -61.26
N GLU A 211 -11.52 51.21 -61.22
CA GLU A 211 -11.97 52.13 -60.17
C GLU A 211 -13.48 52.04 -59.94
N VAL A 212 -13.88 52.30 -58.69
CA VAL A 212 -15.23 52.45 -58.13
C VAL A 212 -15.70 51.21 -57.34
N SER A 213 -15.69 51.37 -55.99
CA SER A 213 -16.40 50.58 -54.95
C SER A 213 -15.54 49.72 -53.99
N TYR A 214 -14.61 50.31 -53.21
CA TYR A 214 -13.73 49.50 -52.32
C TYR A 214 -13.33 50.04 -50.92
N GLU A 215 -14.06 50.96 -50.28
CA GLU A 215 -13.68 51.38 -48.91
C GLU A 215 -14.23 50.47 -47.79
N VAL A 216 -15.46 49.94 -47.90
CA VAL A 216 -16.09 49.16 -46.81
C VAL A 216 -15.59 47.70 -46.72
N LYS A 217 -15.07 47.13 -47.82
CA LYS A 217 -14.54 45.74 -47.85
C LYS A 217 -13.08 45.64 -47.42
N ALA A 218 -12.26 46.66 -47.71
CA ALA A 218 -10.86 46.69 -47.30
C ALA A 218 -10.70 46.78 -45.77
N ASP A 219 -11.58 47.52 -45.09
CA ASP A 219 -11.55 47.63 -43.62
C ASP A 219 -11.94 46.33 -42.91
N ARG A 220 -12.94 45.59 -43.41
CA ARG A 220 -13.26 44.27 -42.86
C ARG A 220 -12.13 43.27 -43.06
N VAL A 221 -11.42 43.34 -44.18
CA VAL A 221 -10.26 42.47 -44.44
C VAL A 221 -9.13 42.79 -43.44
N ARG A 222 -8.78 44.07 -43.29
CA ARG A 222 -7.74 44.53 -42.35
C ARG A 222 -8.05 44.19 -40.89
N ASN A 223 -9.28 44.40 -40.44
CA ASN A 223 -9.69 44.01 -39.08
C ASN A 223 -9.67 42.49 -38.88
N THR A 224 -9.96 41.70 -39.93
CA THR A 224 -9.89 40.23 -39.86
C THR A 224 -8.44 39.76 -39.82
N GLU A 225 -7.53 40.40 -40.54
CA GLU A 225 -6.09 40.14 -40.53
C GLU A 225 -5.48 40.39 -39.15
N GLU A 226 -5.83 41.50 -38.50
CA GLU A 226 -5.38 41.82 -37.14
C GLU A 226 -5.87 40.77 -36.12
N LEU A 227 -7.12 40.33 -36.23
CA LEU A 227 -7.66 39.30 -35.35
C LEU A 227 -6.99 37.94 -35.58
N ILE A 228 -6.75 37.55 -36.85
CA ILE A 228 -6.01 36.32 -37.18
C ILE A 228 -4.60 36.38 -36.60
N HIS A 229 -3.90 37.51 -36.74
CA HIS A 229 -2.54 37.65 -36.22
C HIS A 229 -2.51 37.57 -34.68
N SER A 230 -3.51 38.17 -34.01
CA SER A 230 -3.66 38.08 -32.56
C SER A 230 -3.90 36.63 -32.11
N LEU A 231 -4.80 35.91 -32.77
CA LEU A 231 -5.08 34.49 -32.49
C LEU A 231 -3.87 33.59 -32.75
N GLN A 232 -3.12 33.83 -33.83
CA GLN A 232 -1.90 33.08 -34.14
C GLN A 232 -0.80 33.30 -33.09
N ASN A 233 -0.65 34.52 -32.59
CA ASN A 233 0.31 34.81 -31.51
C ASN A 233 -0.10 34.11 -30.21
N SER A 234 -1.37 34.21 -29.83
CA SER A 234 -1.90 33.53 -28.63
C SER A 234 -1.70 32.01 -28.70
N ASN A 235 -2.03 31.39 -29.84
CA ASN A 235 -1.82 29.94 -30.04
C ASN A 235 -0.34 29.56 -30.01
N ARG A 236 0.55 30.39 -30.57
CA ARG A 236 2.01 30.16 -30.55
C ARG A 236 2.54 30.16 -29.12
N ASP A 237 2.08 31.10 -28.29
CA ASP A 237 2.50 31.19 -26.90
C ASP A 237 1.94 30.03 -26.07
N GLN A 238 0.70 29.60 -26.31
CA GLN A 238 0.15 28.39 -25.71
C GLN A 238 0.96 27.13 -26.08
N MET A 239 1.35 26.97 -27.35
CA MET A 239 2.17 25.85 -27.80
C MET A 239 3.58 25.85 -27.19
N ARG A 240 4.17 27.03 -26.97
CA ARG A 240 5.45 27.15 -26.25
C ARG A 240 5.33 26.69 -24.81
N LEU A 241 4.24 27.07 -24.12
CA LEU A 241 3.97 26.64 -22.76
C LEU A 241 3.81 25.12 -22.68
N LEU A 242 3.04 24.54 -23.61
CA LEU A 242 2.79 23.11 -23.67
C LEU A 242 4.09 22.31 -23.85
N LYS A 243 4.96 22.78 -24.74
CA LYS A 243 6.28 22.17 -24.98
C LYS A 243 7.22 22.31 -23.77
N ALA A 244 7.15 23.41 -23.04
CA ALA A 244 7.91 23.58 -21.79
C ALA A 244 7.45 22.59 -20.71
N MET A 245 6.13 22.39 -20.59
CA MET A 245 5.55 21.40 -19.67
C MET A 245 5.93 19.96 -20.05
N GLU A 246 5.95 19.61 -21.33
CA GLU A 246 6.41 18.29 -21.80
C GLU A 246 7.87 18.00 -21.39
N VAL A 247 8.76 18.99 -21.55
CA VAL A 247 10.18 18.87 -21.13
C VAL A 247 10.29 18.68 -19.61
N GLU A 248 9.50 19.41 -18.83
CA GLU A 248 9.47 19.27 -17.38
C GLU A 248 8.98 17.86 -16.96
N ILE A 249 7.92 17.36 -17.61
CA ILE A 249 7.40 16.00 -17.38
C ILE A 249 8.46 14.95 -17.68
N ASP A 250 9.19 15.07 -18.79
CA ASP A 250 10.24 14.11 -19.16
C ASP A 250 11.43 14.14 -18.18
N LYS A 251 11.78 15.32 -17.67
CA LYS A 251 12.78 15.46 -16.62
C LYS A 251 12.34 14.74 -15.33
N LEU A 252 11.10 14.97 -14.89
CA LEU A 252 10.55 14.33 -13.69
C LEU A 252 10.49 12.80 -13.83
N LYS A 253 10.10 12.29 -15.01
CA LYS A 253 10.12 10.84 -15.29
C LYS A 253 11.52 10.26 -15.19
N LYS A 254 12.53 10.96 -15.72
CA LYS A 254 13.92 10.52 -15.65
C LYS A 254 14.45 10.53 -14.21
N ASP A 255 14.13 11.57 -13.43
CA ASP A 255 14.52 11.65 -12.03
C ASP A 255 13.87 10.52 -11.21
N GLN A 256 12.61 10.19 -11.50
CA GLN A 256 11.90 9.06 -10.90
C GLN A 256 12.56 7.70 -11.24
N ASP A 257 12.96 7.48 -12.49
CA ASP A 257 13.63 6.24 -12.92
C ASP A 257 15.02 6.09 -12.26
N VAL A 258 15.77 7.20 -12.14
CA VAL A 258 17.05 7.23 -11.43
C VAL A 258 16.86 6.89 -9.94
N GLU A 259 15.80 7.41 -9.31
CA GLU A 259 15.51 7.09 -7.91
C GLU A 259 15.13 5.61 -7.72
N LEU A 260 14.38 5.04 -8.68
CA LEU A 260 14.01 3.63 -8.69
C LEU A 260 15.26 2.74 -8.81
N GLN A 261 16.14 3.01 -9.78
CA GLN A 261 17.41 2.29 -9.95
C GLN A 261 18.30 2.42 -8.71
N ARG A 262 18.34 3.59 -8.05
CA ARG A 262 19.09 3.79 -6.81
C ARG A 262 18.57 2.89 -5.68
N LYS A 263 17.25 2.74 -5.55
CA LYS A 263 16.64 1.84 -4.56
C LYS A 263 17.00 0.38 -4.83
N GLU A 264 16.99 -0.03 -6.10
CA GLU A 264 17.40 -1.39 -6.51
C GLU A 264 18.89 -1.66 -6.20
N ILE A 265 19.78 -0.71 -6.50
CA ILE A 265 21.22 -0.82 -6.19
C ILE A 265 21.45 -0.93 -4.68
N VAL A 266 20.75 -0.13 -3.87
CA VAL A 266 20.85 -0.20 -2.41
C VAL A 266 20.36 -1.56 -1.90
N ALA A 267 19.25 -2.07 -2.44
CA ALA A 267 18.75 -3.41 -2.09
C ALA A 267 19.77 -4.51 -2.46
N ALA A 268 20.33 -4.46 -3.67
CA ALA A 268 21.35 -5.41 -4.13
C ALA A 268 22.63 -5.34 -3.29
N LYS A 269 23.10 -4.14 -2.94
CA LYS A 269 24.28 -3.94 -2.08
C LYS A 269 24.05 -4.51 -0.68
N THR A 270 22.86 -4.31 -0.12
CA THR A 270 22.47 -4.86 1.18
C THR A 270 22.46 -6.38 1.15
N PHE A 271 21.92 -6.98 0.09
CA PHE A 271 21.93 -8.43 -0.12
C PHE A 271 23.35 -9.01 -0.20
N VAL A 272 24.25 -8.38 -0.97
CA VAL A 272 25.65 -8.81 -1.08
C VAL A 272 26.38 -8.71 0.27
N GLN A 273 26.16 -7.63 1.03
CA GLN A 273 26.77 -7.49 2.37
C GLN A 273 26.28 -8.56 3.35
N GLN A 274 24.98 -8.92 3.30
CA GLN A 274 24.43 -10.00 4.11
C GLN A 274 24.97 -11.38 3.69
N ALA A 275 25.25 -11.59 2.40
CA ALA A 275 25.84 -12.83 1.91
C ALA A 275 27.31 -12.98 2.33
N LEU A 276 28.10 -11.90 2.23
CA LEU A 276 29.51 -11.88 2.63
C LEU A 276 29.69 -11.98 4.16
N GLY A 277 28.79 -11.38 4.95
CA GLY A 277 28.79 -11.49 6.41
C GLY A 277 28.43 -12.89 6.94
N LYS A 278 27.97 -13.81 6.09
CA LYS A 278 27.70 -15.21 6.45
C LYS A 278 28.86 -16.17 6.10
N GLN A 279 29.95 -15.67 5.52
CA GLN A 279 31.15 -16.46 5.17
C GLN A 279 32.34 -16.29 6.11
N ASN A 280 32.20 -15.51 7.20
CA ASN A 280 33.19 -15.36 8.27
C ASN A 280 32.66 -15.89 9.60
#